data_AF-A0A923B526-F1
#
_entry.id   AF-A0A923B526-F1
#
_cell.length_a   1.000
_cell.length_b   1.000
_cell.length_c   1.000
_cell.angle_alpha   90.00
_cell.angle_beta   90.00
_cell.angle_gamma   90.00
#
_symmetry.space_group_name_H-M   'P 1'
#
loop_
_entity.id
_entity.type
_entity.pdbx_description
1 polymer ?
#
loop_
_entity_poly.entity_id
_entity_poly.type
_entity_poly.pdbx_seq_one_letter_code
_entity_poly.pdbx_strand_id
1 'polypeptide(L)'
;MAKYDDLNVRGIAVAGIASVVIVIVCIVGIQAVYFDYKQREDQKKVVDAQPVFADSVLAEQRSRLNEYGWIDKEKQIVAIPIDRAMEIVVKEEAAKRTKVDTADVR
;
A
#
# COMPACT_ATOMS: atom_id res chain seq x y z
N MET A 1 -28.38 62.37 -26.23
CA MET A 1 -29.42 61.34 -26.06
C MET A 1 -28.88 60.05 -26.64
N ALA A 2 -28.44 59.13 -25.79
CA ALA A 2 -27.75 57.92 -26.23
C ALA A 2 -28.77 56.82 -26.59
N LYS A 3 -28.71 56.38 -27.84
CA LYS A 3 -29.51 55.32 -28.44
C LYS A 3 -28.84 53.98 -28.07
N TYR A 4 -29.34 53.32 -27.02
CA TYR A 4 -28.90 51.99 -26.57
C TYR A 4 -30.02 50.95 -26.77
N ASP A 5 -30.63 50.94 -27.96
CA ASP A 5 -31.80 50.08 -28.23
C ASP A 5 -31.54 48.98 -29.28
N ASP A 6 -30.31 48.84 -29.76
CA ASP A 6 -29.92 47.80 -30.71
C ASP A 6 -29.09 46.68 -30.05
N LEU A 7 -29.28 46.46 -28.74
CA LEU A 7 -28.68 45.32 -28.06
C LEU A 7 -29.45 44.06 -28.45
N ASN A 8 -28.87 43.21 -29.29
CA ASN A 8 -29.46 41.95 -29.72
C ASN A 8 -29.49 40.94 -28.57
N VAL A 9 -30.41 41.13 -27.64
CA VAL A 9 -30.64 40.31 -26.45
C VAL A 9 -30.84 38.84 -26.81
N ARG A 10 -31.46 38.54 -27.96
CA ARG A 10 -31.61 37.17 -28.46
C ARG A 10 -30.26 36.58 -28.89
N GLY A 11 -29.44 37.34 -29.60
CA GLY A 11 -28.08 36.94 -29.97
C GLY A 11 -27.18 36.71 -28.75
N ILE A 12 -27.27 37.59 -27.75
CA ILE A 12 -26.50 37.47 -26.51
C ILE A 12 -26.98 36.27 -25.69
N ALA A 13 -28.30 36.03 -25.60
CA ALA A 13 -28.84 34.87 -24.91
C ALA A 13 -28.41 33.55 -25.57
N VAL A 14 -28.45 33.48 -26.91
CA VAL A 14 -27.96 32.30 -27.66
C VAL A 14 -26.46 32.12 -27.47
N ALA A 15 -25.68 33.19 -27.53
CA ALA A 15 -24.23 33.14 -27.31
C ALA A 15 -23.87 32.68 -25.87
N GLY A 16 -24.64 33.10 -24.88
CA GLY A 16 -24.49 32.66 -23.49
C GLY A 16 -24.84 31.19 -23.29
N ILE A 17 -25.92 30.70 -23.90
CA ILE A 17 -26.26 29.27 -23.84
C ILE A 17 -25.20 28.44 -24.58
N ALA A 18 -24.76 28.92 -25.74
CA ALA A 18 -23.71 28.25 -26.52
C ALA A 18 -22.40 28.14 -25.74
N SER A 19 -21.98 29.17 -25.00
CA SER A 19 -20.75 29.11 -24.21
C SER A 19 -20.84 28.09 -23.07
N VAL A 20 -21.98 27.98 -22.39
CA VAL A 20 -22.20 26.96 -21.35
C VAL A 20 -22.15 25.55 -21.94
N VAL A 21 -22.78 25.33 -23.09
CA VAL A 21 -22.75 24.03 -23.79
C VAL A 21 -21.32 23.68 -24.18
N ILE A 22 -20.55 24.63 -24.72
CA ILE A 22 -19.15 24.42 -25.07
C ILE A 22 -18.32 24.01 -23.84
N VAL A 23 -18.50 24.68 -22.70
CA VAL A 23 -17.80 24.32 -21.45
C VAL A 23 -18.16 22.91 -21.01
N ILE A 24 -19.44 22.53 -21.06
CA ILE A 24 -19.88 21.17 -20.72
C ILE A 24 -19.20 20.14 -21.65
N VAL A 25 -19.15 20.42 -22.96
CA VAL A 25 -18.48 19.54 -23.93
C VAL A 25 -16.98 19.43 -23.63
N CYS A 26 -16.31 20.54 -23.28
CA CYS A 26 -14.90 20.52 -22.87
C CYS A 26 -14.68 19.67 -21.61
N ILE A 27 -15.56 19.79 -20.60
CA ILE A 27 -15.47 18.98 -19.36
C ILE A 27 -15.60 17.49 -19.70
N VAL A 28 -16.61 17.11 -20.48
CA VAL A 28 -16.83 15.71 -20.89
C VAL A 28 -15.67 15.19 -21.73
N GLY A 29 -15.16 16.00 -22.67
CA GLY A 29 -14.01 15.64 -23.49
C GLY A 29 -12.75 15.38 -22.68
N ILE A 30 -12.45 16.26 -21.71
CA ILE A 30 -11.31 16.08 -20.79
C ILE A 30 -11.49 14.83 -19.94
N GLN A 31 -12.70 14.56 -19.44
CA GLN A 31 -12.98 13.34 -18.68
C GLN A 31 -12.79 12.09 -19.52
N ALA A 32 -13.26 12.07 -20.77
CA ALA A 32 -13.09 10.93 -21.67
C ALA A 32 -11.61 10.63 -21.93
N VAL A 33 -10.82 11.68 -22.19
CA VAL A 33 -9.36 11.57 -22.34
C VAL A 33 -8.72 11.07 -21.04
N TYR A 34 -9.09 11.64 -19.89
CA TYR A 34 -8.58 11.22 -18.58
C TYR A 34 -8.90 9.76 -18.28
N PHE A 35 -10.10 9.26 -18.62
CA PHE A 35 -10.46 7.84 -18.44
C PHE A 35 -9.65 6.91 -19.36
N ASP A 36 -9.40 7.29 -20.62
CA ASP A 36 -8.52 6.52 -21.52
C ASP A 36 -7.09 6.44 -20.98
N TYR A 37 -6.55 7.56 -20.48
CA TYR A 37 -5.23 7.59 -19.86
C TYR A 37 -5.17 6.83 -18.53
N LYS A 38 -6.17 6.99 -17.67
CA LYS A 38 -6.23 6.32 -16.36
C LYS A 38 -6.31 4.81 -16.48
N GLN A 39 -7.02 4.30 -17.49
CA GLN A 39 -7.11 2.86 -17.75
C GLN A 39 -5.74 2.26 -18.16
N ARG A 40 -4.81 3.07 -18.68
CA ARG A 40 -3.42 2.67 -18.96
C ARG A 40 -2.49 2.70 -17.73
N GLU A 41 -2.87 3.43 -16.68
CA GLU A 41 -2.09 3.54 -15.44
C GLU A 41 -2.58 2.60 -14.33
N ASP A 42 -3.90 2.34 -14.24
CA ASP A 42 -4.46 1.43 -13.23
C ASP A 42 -3.99 -0.03 -13.46
N GLN A 43 -3.77 -0.41 -14.72
CA GLN A 43 -3.11 -1.69 -15.09
C GLN A 43 -1.64 -1.76 -14.68
N LYS A 44 -0.98 -0.61 -14.45
CA LYS A 44 0.40 -0.58 -13.94
C LYS A 44 0.44 -0.53 -12.43
N LYS A 45 -0.46 0.20 -11.77
CA LYS A 45 -0.43 0.34 -10.31
C LYS A 45 -1.09 -0.78 -9.52
N VAL A 46 -2.00 -1.55 -10.10
CA VAL A 46 -2.59 -2.74 -9.45
C VAL A 46 -1.80 -4.02 -9.76
N VAL A 47 -0.95 -4.01 -10.79
CA VAL A 47 -0.07 -5.15 -11.15
C VAL A 47 1.37 -4.96 -10.67
N ASP A 48 1.87 -3.73 -10.53
CA ASP A 48 3.21 -3.42 -9.98
C ASP A 48 3.21 -3.13 -8.47
N ALA A 49 2.03 -3.17 -7.83
CA ALA A 49 1.93 -3.44 -6.40
C ALA A 49 2.06 -4.94 -6.10
N GLN A 50 2.59 -5.74 -7.03
CA GLN A 50 3.22 -6.99 -6.67
C GLN A 50 4.53 -6.62 -5.96
N PRO A 51 4.68 -6.91 -4.67
CA PRO A 51 5.81 -6.45 -3.89
C PRO A 51 7.02 -7.33 -4.20
N VAL A 52 7.48 -7.39 -5.44
CA VAL A 52 8.64 -8.23 -5.83
C VAL A 52 9.90 -7.82 -5.05
N PHE A 53 10.00 -6.54 -4.69
CA PHE A 53 11.04 -6.03 -3.78
C PHE A 53 10.78 -6.35 -2.30
N ALA A 54 9.52 -6.37 -1.84
CA ALA A 54 9.26 -6.74 -0.44
C ALA A 54 9.38 -8.26 -0.25
N ASP A 55 8.90 -9.07 -1.19
CA ASP A 55 8.99 -10.53 -1.13
C ASP A 55 10.43 -11.03 -1.22
N SER A 56 11.29 -10.41 -2.04
CA SER A 56 12.71 -10.78 -2.11
C SER A 56 13.48 -10.40 -0.84
N VAL A 57 13.24 -9.20 -0.28
CA VAL A 57 13.87 -8.77 0.99
C VAL A 57 13.33 -9.60 2.17
N LEU A 58 12.03 -9.91 2.21
CA LEU A 58 11.46 -10.80 3.22
C LEU A 58 11.98 -12.24 3.07
N ALA A 59 12.15 -12.73 1.85
CA ALA A 59 12.72 -14.06 1.62
C ALA A 59 14.18 -14.13 2.09
N GLU A 60 14.98 -13.11 1.79
CA GLU A 60 16.36 -13.01 2.27
C GLU A 60 16.44 -12.92 3.79
N GLN A 61 15.59 -12.10 4.41
CA GLN A 61 15.49 -11.99 5.87
C GLN A 61 15.07 -13.31 6.52
N ARG A 62 14.11 -14.03 5.92
CA ARG A 62 13.70 -15.36 6.38
C ARG A 62 14.82 -16.38 6.25
N SER A 63 15.60 -16.38 5.17
CA SER A 63 16.75 -17.27 5.01
C SER A 63 17.76 -17.07 6.16
N ARG A 64 18.12 -15.81 6.43
CA ARG A 64 19.07 -15.47 7.51
C ARG A 64 18.58 -15.85 8.90
N LEU A 65 17.26 -15.88 9.14
CA LEU A 65 16.66 -16.26 10.43
C LEU A 65 16.42 -17.77 10.57
N ASN A 66 16.41 -18.51 9.46
CA ASN A 66 16.13 -19.96 9.43
C ASN A 66 17.40 -20.82 9.35
N GLU A 67 18.57 -20.20 9.27
CA GLU A 67 19.85 -20.90 9.19
C GLU A 67 20.59 -20.90 10.53
N TYR A 68 21.32 -21.99 10.80
CA TYR A 68 22.26 -22.05 11.90
C TYR A 68 23.51 -21.26 11.52
N GLY A 69 23.96 -20.38 12.41
CA GLY A 69 25.11 -19.53 12.13
C GLY A 69 25.80 -19.05 13.39
N TRP A 70 27.01 -18.52 13.25
CA TRP A 70 27.69 -17.80 14.32
C TRP A 70 27.36 -16.32 14.21
N ILE A 71 26.81 -15.73 15.27
CA ILE A 71 26.59 -14.27 15.33
C ILE A 71 27.89 -13.58 15.73
N ASP A 72 28.57 -14.12 16.73
CA ASP A 72 29.84 -13.61 17.24
C ASP A 72 30.66 -14.79 17.79
N LYS A 73 31.74 -15.15 17.07
CA LYS A 73 32.61 -16.29 17.44
C LYS A 73 33.47 -16.00 18.65
N GLU A 74 33.84 -14.73 18.88
CA GLU A 74 34.67 -14.34 20.02
C GLU A 74 33.88 -14.42 21.32
N LYS A 75 32.58 -14.08 21.25
CA LYS A 75 31.65 -14.17 22.39
C LYS A 75 30.92 -15.50 22.49
N GLN A 76 31.23 -16.46 21.61
CA GLN A 76 30.59 -17.78 21.54
C GLN A 76 29.05 -17.71 21.39
N ILE A 77 28.53 -16.70 20.68
CA ILE A 77 27.09 -16.51 20.45
C ILE A 77 26.69 -17.17 19.13
N VAL A 78 25.84 -18.19 19.22
CA VAL A 78 25.29 -18.94 18.08
C VAL A 78 23.85 -18.51 17.78
N ALA A 79 23.52 -18.43 16.49
CA ALA A 79 22.16 -18.30 15.99
C ALA A 79 21.53 -19.69 15.86
N ILE A 80 20.32 -19.83 16.39
CA ILE A 80 19.44 -20.99 16.20
C ILE A 80 18.28 -20.52 15.30
N PRO A 81 17.80 -21.34 14.35
CA PRO A 81 16.63 -21.04 13.54
C PRO A 81 15.44 -20.64 14.41
N ILE A 82 14.74 -19.60 14.00
CA ILE A 82 13.66 -19.00 14.82
C ILE A 82 12.57 -20.02 15.19
N ASP A 83 12.21 -20.91 14.28
CA ASP A 83 11.22 -21.97 14.53
C ASP A 83 11.65 -22.87 15.69
N ARG A 84 12.93 -23.24 15.72
CA ARG A 84 13.48 -24.08 16.78
C ARG A 84 13.62 -23.32 18.10
N ALA A 85 13.98 -22.05 18.05
CA ALA A 85 14.04 -21.20 19.23
C ALA A 85 12.66 -21.10 19.90
N MET A 86 11.59 -20.90 19.13
CA MET A 86 10.22 -20.87 19.65
C MET A 86 9.84 -22.18 20.35
N GLU A 87 10.14 -23.33 19.75
CA GLU A 87 9.84 -24.63 20.36
C GLU A 87 10.56 -24.83 21.70
N ILE A 88 11.83 -24.41 21.80
CA ILE A 88 12.62 -24.54 23.03
C ILE A 88 12.04 -23.63 24.11
N VAL A 89 11.74 -22.37 23.80
CA VAL A 89 11.16 -21.42 24.76
C VAL A 89 9.81 -21.91 25.29
N VAL A 90 8.94 -22.41 24.41
CA VAL A 90 7.63 -22.96 24.85
C VAL A 90 7.83 -24.16 25.78
N LYS A 91 8.79 -25.05 25.48
CA LYS A 91 9.10 -26.20 26.34
C LYS A 91 9.69 -25.76 27.69
N GLU A 92 10.57 -24.77 27.69
CA GLU A 92 11.17 -24.21 28.92
C GLU A 92 10.13 -23.54 29.80
N GLU A 93 9.22 -22.75 29.22
CA GLU A 93 8.13 -22.10 29.95
C GLU A 93 7.12 -23.12 30.49
N ALA A 94 6.79 -24.15 29.72
CA ALA A 94 5.97 -25.27 30.19
C ALA A 94 6.64 -25.99 31.37
N ALA A 95 7.94 -26.33 31.24
CA ALA A 95 8.69 -27.00 32.29
C ALA A 95 8.87 -26.13 33.55
N LYS A 96 9.03 -24.81 33.40
CA LYS A 96 9.05 -23.87 34.54
C LYS A 96 7.72 -23.85 35.27
N ARG A 97 6.60 -23.77 34.55
CA ARG A 97 5.26 -23.80 35.18
C ARG A 97 5.05 -25.07 36.00
N THR A 98 5.46 -26.23 35.49
CA THR A 98 5.35 -27.51 36.23
C THR A 98 6.23 -27.54 37.48
N LYS A 99 7.43 -26.95 37.45
CA LYS A 99 8.32 -26.87 38.62
C LYS A 99 7.80 -25.92 39.70
N VAL A 100 7.15 -24.81 39.32
CA VAL A 100 6.51 -23.88 40.25
C VAL A 100 5.33 -24.56 40.95
N ASP A 101 4.50 -25.29 40.21
CA ASP A 101 3.34 -26.03 40.75
C ASP A 101 3.77 -27.15 41.72
N THR A 102 4.93 -27.78 41.48
CA THR A 102 5.47 -28.82 42.38
C THR A 102 6.17 -28.22 43.63
N ALA A 103 6.63 -26.97 43.55
CA ALA A 103 7.30 -26.28 44.66
C ALA A 103 6.30 -25.68 45.67
N ASP A 104 5.06 -25.40 45.25
CA ASP A 104 3.97 -24.86 46.09
C ASP A 104 3.21 -25.96 46.87
N VAL A 105 3.52 -27.24 46.62
CA VAL A 105 2.88 -28.41 47.25
C VAL A 105 3.76 -29.02 48.38
N ARG A 106 4.82 -28.33 48.80
CA ARG A 106 5.71 -28.75 49.90
C ARG A 106 5.73 -27.78 51.07
#